data_AF-A0A178DGZ1-F1
#
_entry.id   AF-A0A178DGZ1-F1
#
_cell.length_a   1.000
_cell.length_b   1.000
_cell.length_c   1.000
_cell.angle_alpha   90.00
_cell.angle_beta   90.00
_cell.angle_gamma   90.00
#
_symmetry.space_group_name_H-M   'P 1'
#
loop_
_entity.id
_entity.type
_entity.pdbx_description
1 polymer ?
#
loop_
_entity_poly.entity_id
_entity_poly.type
_entity_poly.pdbx_seq_one_letter_code
_entity_poly.pdbx_strand_id
1 'polypeptide(L)'
;LKSPKAIDEPYSHGITLSREGYVSKFGFLEGEIKEDKKSLWNAITDARIEDAEPGDEIIRALMPIKAKRKEEGTWEVDEWETPQADRPHEGRMDAPQEAIVICFDLSWSMNEALGSAWVGSPNSLTKLTESKQVFENSLGRMVGYQFLKTFIGVVTFSSRDKIGVVRELSRINRQDSFQELAKGFECNGMTELYDGIRMAKDKLVEFKANNPQAKLRIIVLTDGEDNDSTSKPAQVCRELYDAEIVLDSVIIGSSRTDELFKISKHTGGYAFKPSTRLLLFQTFLLEPFLDISTRPDIERVPVTDWSNSTPKQADMQTMYDFPPRRRDKQEAGTFISLSA
;
A
#
# COMPACT_ATOMS: atom_id res chain seq x y z
N LEU A 1 -19.37 5.49 0.61
CA LEU A 1 -19.91 4.79 -0.59
C LEU A 1 -19.99 5.76 -1.76
N LYS A 2 -19.67 5.35 -3.00
CA LYS A 2 -19.99 6.18 -4.17
C LYS A 2 -21.52 6.23 -4.34
N SER A 3 -22.07 7.42 -4.59
CA SER A 3 -23.50 7.58 -4.91
C SER A 3 -23.86 6.73 -6.14
N PRO A 4 -25.10 6.21 -6.26
CA PRO A 4 -25.56 5.56 -7.49
C PRO A 4 -25.31 6.40 -8.76
N LYS A 5 -25.34 7.74 -8.65
CA LYS A 5 -24.97 8.63 -9.77
C LYS A 5 -23.53 8.47 -10.26
N ALA A 6 -22.62 7.92 -9.46
CA ALA A 6 -21.24 7.66 -9.91
C ALA A 6 -21.17 6.54 -10.96
N ILE A 7 -22.21 5.72 -11.09
CA ILE A 7 -22.33 4.72 -12.16
C ILE A 7 -22.55 5.40 -13.52
N ASP A 8 -23.01 6.65 -13.53
CA ASP A 8 -23.15 7.46 -14.74
C ASP A 8 -21.83 8.01 -15.29
N GLU A 9 -20.73 7.91 -14.51
CA GLU A 9 -19.39 8.32 -14.95
C GLU A 9 -18.83 7.35 -16.01
N PRO A 10 -18.06 7.83 -17.00
CA PRO A 10 -17.43 6.96 -18.01
C PRO A 10 -16.63 5.81 -17.38
N TYR A 11 -16.79 4.61 -17.94
CA TYR A 11 -16.12 3.37 -17.50
C TYR A 11 -16.52 2.86 -16.10
N SER A 12 -17.46 3.50 -15.41
CA SER A 12 -18.03 2.99 -14.18
C SER A 12 -18.93 1.79 -14.45
N HIS A 13 -18.85 0.82 -13.55
CA HIS A 13 -19.67 -0.38 -13.59
C HIS A 13 -20.37 -0.57 -12.24
N GLY A 14 -21.60 -1.07 -12.29
CA GLY A 14 -22.38 -1.39 -11.11
C GLY A 14 -22.93 -2.81 -11.18
N ILE A 15 -23.24 -3.39 -10.02
CA ILE A 15 -23.99 -4.64 -9.92
C ILE A 15 -25.09 -4.44 -8.88
N THR A 16 -26.32 -4.87 -9.19
CA THR A 16 -27.41 -4.99 -8.23
C THR A 16 -27.95 -6.42 -8.20
N LEU A 17 -28.56 -6.77 -7.08
CA LEU A 17 -29.23 -8.05 -6.88
C LEU A 17 -30.69 -7.79 -6.49
N SER A 18 -31.63 -8.37 -7.23
CA SER A 18 -33.05 -8.33 -6.88
C SER A 18 -33.41 -9.38 -5.82
N ARG A 19 -34.60 -9.26 -5.25
CA ARG A 19 -35.14 -10.22 -4.27
C ARG A 19 -35.34 -11.63 -4.84
N GLU A 20 -35.65 -11.71 -6.12
CA GLU A 20 -35.84 -12.95 -6.87
C GLU A 20 -34.49 -13.55 -7.31
N GLY A 21 -33.37 -12.94 -6.94
CA GLY A 21 -32.02 -13.39 -7.27
C GLY A 21 -31.51 -12.89 -8.62
N TYR A 22 -32.20 -11.93 -9.26
CA TYR A 22 -31.74 -11.37 -10.53
C TYR A 22 -30.53 -10.49 -10.33
N VAL A 23 -29.44 -10.80 -11.05
CA VAL A 23 -28.24 -9.97 -11.08
C VAL A 23 -28.32 -9.03 -12.28
N SER A 24 -28.29 -7.73 -12.01
CA SER A 24 -28.21 -6.71 -13.06
C SER A 24 -26.84 -6.05 -13.03
N LYS A 25 -26.20 -5.96 -14.19
CA LYS A 25 -24.97 -5.22 -14.41
C LYS A 25 -25.29 -3.90 -15.09
N PHE A 26 -24.64 -2.84 -14.64
CA PHE A 26 -24.68 -1.51 -15.22
C PHE A 26 -23.31 -1.21 -15.82
N GLY A 27 -23.28 -0.57 -16.98
CA GLY A 27 -22.03 -0.13 -17.60
C GLY A 27 -22.22 0.40 -19.01
N PHE A 28 -21.10 0.57 -19.71
CA PHE A 28 -21.06 1.03 -21.09
C PHE A 28 -21.01 -0.18 -22.03
N LEU A 29 -21.74 -0.09 -23.15
CA LEU A 29 -21.58 -1.02 -24.27
C LEU A 29 -20.45 -0.49 -25.16
N GLU A 30 -19.36 -1.22 -25.27
CA GLU A 30 -18.36 -0.99 -26.33
C GLU A 30 -18.91 -1.53 -27.66
N GLY A 31 -19.31 -0.62 -28.55
CA GLY A 31 -19.64 -0.93 -29.94
C GLY A 31 -18.48 -0.58 -30.89
N GLU A 32 -18.44 -1.19 -32.08
CA GLU A 32 -17.43 -0.92 -33.14
C GLU A 32 -17.48 0.52 -33.69
N ILE A 33 -18.45 1.33 -33.26
CA ILE A 33 -18.63 2.73 -33.62
C ILE A 33 -18.72 3.52 -32.32
N LYS A 34 -17.95 4.61 -32.23
CA LYS A 34 -17.74 5.52 -31.07
C LYS A 34 -19.02 6.15 -30.48
N GLU A 35 -19.95 5.35 -30.00
CA GLU A 35 -21.08 5.80 -29.19
C GLU A 35 -21.02 5.06 -27.86
N ASP A 36 -20.44 5.71 -26.84
CA ASP A 36 -20.40 5.22 -25.46
C ASP A 36 -21.82 5.25 -24.86
N LYS A 37 -22.66 4.28 -25.24
CA LYS A 37 -24.03 4.18 -24.75
C LYS A 37 -24.07 3.44 -23.42
N LYS A 38 -24.74 4.07 -22.45
CA LYS A 38 -25.02 3.47 -21.15
C LYS A 38 -26.07 2.39 -21.32
N SER A 39 -25.86 1.25 -20.66
CA SER A 39 -26.79 0.13 -20.74
C SER A 39 -27.00 -0.57 -19.41
N LEU A 40 -28.19 -1.14 -19.30
CA LEU A 40 -28.57 -2.09 -18.26
C LEU A 40 -28.62 -3.48 -18.87
N TRP A 41 -27.95 -4.44 -18.26
CA TRP A 41 -28.05 -5.84 -18.64
C TRP A 41 -28.39 -6.71 -17.44
N ASN A 42 -29.46 -7.49 -17.57
CA ASN A 42 -29.80 -8.53 -16.60
C ASN A 42 -29.22 -9.86 -17.08
N ALA A 43 -28.25 -10.39 -16.34
CA ALA A 43 -27.52 -11.59 -16.76
C ALA A 43 -28.36 -12.88 -16.72
N ILE A 44 -29.52 -12.86 -16.07
CA ILE A 44 -30.39 -14.04 -15.89
C ILE A 44 -31.54 -14.05 -16.90
N THR A 45 -32.16 -12.89 -17.15
CA THR A 45 -33.26 -12.77 -18.12
C THR A 45 -32.78 -12.41 -19.53
N ASP A 46 -31.50 -12.08 -19.67
CA ASP A 46 -30.86 -11.52 -20.86
C ASP A 46 -31.51 -10.22 -21.37
N ALA A 47 -32.32 -9.57 -20.53
CA ALA A 47 -32.96 -8.30 -20.85
C ALA A 47 -31.90 -7.19 -20.92
N ARG A 48 -32.02 -6.32 -21.93
CA ARG A 48 -31.14 -5.18 -22.16
C ARG A 48 -31.94 -3.90 -22.33
N ILE A 49 -31.48 -2.84 -21.69
CA ILE A 49 -31.98 -1.47 -21.90
C ILE A 49 -30.80 -0.63 -22.37
N GLU A 50 -30.90 -0.09 -23.57
CA GLU A 50 -29.92 0.84 -24.15
C GLU A 50 -30.30 2.28 -23.82
N ASP A 51 -29.31 3.18 -23.78
CA ASP A 51 -29.46 4.61 -23.45
C ASP A 51 -30.17 4.88 -22.11
N ALA A 52 -29.92 4.04 -21.12
CA ALA A 52 -30.43 4.24 -19.76
C ALA A 52 -29.60 5.27 -18.98
N GLU A 53 -30.18 5.84 -17.93
CA GLU A 53 -29.44 6.52 -16.85
C GLU A 53 -29.40 5.60 -15.60
N PRO A 54 -28.47 4.62 -15.55
CA PRO A 54 -28.30 3.68 -14.44
C PRO A 54 -28.39 4.26 -13.04
N GLY A 55 -27.73 5.40 -12.81
CA GLY A 55 -27.70 6.03 -11.50
C GLY A 55 -29.09 6.50 -11.07
N ASP A 56 -29.84 7.11 -12.00
CA ASP A 56 -31.18 7.62 -11.73
C ASP A 56 -32.22 6.49 -11.58
N GLU A 57 -32.09 5.40 -12.34
CA GLU A 57 -32.93 4.20 -12.15
C GLU A 57 -32.71 3.55 -10.78
N ILE A 58 -31.46 3.42 -10.33
CA ILE A 58 -31.14 2.89 -9.00
C ILE A 58 -31.69 3.81 -7.91
N ILE A 59 -31.53 5.13 -8.05
CA ILE A 59 -32.08 6.11 -7.09
C ILE A 59 -33.60 5.99 -7.00
N ARG A 60 -34.28 5.88 -8.15
CA ARG A 60 -35.73 5.75 -8.22
C ARG A 60 -36.22 4.47 -7.55
N ALA A 61 -35.54 3.35 -7.77
CA ALA A 61 -35.84 2.07 -7.12
C ALA A 61 -35.59 2.14 -5.60
N LEU A 62 -34.57 2.89 -5.17
CA LEU A 62 -34.22 3.05 -3.76
C LEU A 62 -35.14 3.99 -2.99
N MET A 63 -35.75 4.99 -3.63
CA MET A 63 -36.61 5.99 -2.97
C MET A 63 -37.70 5.38 -2.05
N PRO A 64 -38.56 4.44 -2.51
CA PRO A 64 -39.58 3.86 -1.64
C PRO A 64 -38.99 3.02 -0.50
N ILE A 65 -37.86 2.36 -0.74
CA ILE A 65 -37.15 1.53 0.26
C ILE A 65 -36.53 2.41 1.34
N LYS A 66 -35.89 3.50 0.91
CA LYS A 66 -35.29 4.51 1.79
C LYS A 66 -36.35 5.12 2.69
N ALA A 67 -37.50 5.51 2.13
CA ALA A 67 -38.61 6.06 2.91
C ALA A 67 -39.10 5.05 3.97
N LYS A 68 -39.39 3.80 3.56
CA LYS A 68 -39.86 2.74 4.46
C LYS A 68 -38.86 2.41 5.57
N ARG A 69 -37.57 2.26 5.23
CA ARG A 69 -36.52 1.93 6.22
C ARG A 69 -36.19 3.11 7.15
N LYS A 70 -36.34 4.36 6.68
CA LYS A 70 -36.25 5.54 7.56
C LYS A 70 -37.38 5.55 8.59
N GLU A 71 -38.60 5.17 8.20
CA GLU A 71 -39.73 5.01 9.10
C GLU A 71 -39.52 3.86 10.11
N GLU A 72 -38.98 2.73 9.65
CA GLU A 72 -38.66 1.57 10.50
C GLU A 72 -37.40 1.77 11.38
N GLY A 73 -36.68 2.89 11.23
CA GLY A 73 -35.43 3.17 11.94
C GLY A 73 -34.25 2.26 11.54
N THR A 74 -34.33 1.57 10.40
CA THR A 74 -33.34 0.60 9.91
C THR A 74 -32.48 1.13 8.76
N TRP A 75 -32.60 2.43 8.44
CA TRP A 75 -31.81 3.09 7.39
C TRP A 75 -30.54 3.74 7.95
N GLU A 76 -29.41 3.05 7.82
CA GLU A 76 -28.10 3.51 8.32
C GLU A 76 -27.24 4.24 7.27
N VAL A 77 -27.68 4.30 6.00
CA VAL A 77 -26.89 4.81 4.87
C VAL A 77 -27.41 6.17 4.38
N ASP A 78 -27.03 7.26 5.04
CA ASP A 78 -27.37 8.64 4.60
C ASP A 78 -26.21 9.39 3.93
N GLU A 79 -25.05 8.75 3.76
CA GLU A 79 -23.88 9.35 3.08
C GLU A 79 -24.12 9.67 1.59
N TRP A 80 -25.19 9.17 0.97
CA TRP A 80 -25.48 9.44 -0.46
C TRP A 80 -26.13 10.81 -0.70
N GLU A 81 -26.71 11.42 0.35
CA GLU A 81 -27.34 12.76 0.28
C GLU A 81 -26.34 13.88 0.59
N THR A 82 -25.09 13.55 0.92
CA THR A 82 -24.06 14.57 1.10
C THR A 82 -23.75 15.20 -0.26
N PRO A 83 -23.94 16.52 -0.46
CA PRO A 83 -23.59 17.16 -1.71
C PRO A 83 -22.08 17.00 -1.92
N GLN A 84 -21.69 16.17 -2.89
CA GLN A 84 -20.36 16.09 -3.51
C GLN A 84 -19.22 16.65 -2.67
N ALA A 85 -18.96 16.06 -1.51
CA ALA A 85 -17.65 16.16 -0.91
C ALA A 85 -16.78 15.19 -1.69
N ASP A 86 -15.78 15.73 -2.37
CA ASP A 86 -14.72 15.02 -3.09
C ASP A 86 -15.09 14.46 -4.48
N ARG A 87 -15.58 15.33 -5.37
CA ARG A 87 -14.97 15.29 -6.70
C ARG A 87 -13.54 15.81 -6.54
N PRO A 88 -12.51 15.17 -7.13
CA PRO A 88 -11.23 15.83 -7.26
C PRO A 88 -11.48 17.08 -8.09
N HIS A 89 -11.54 18.24 -7.43
CA HIS A 89 -11.36 19.50 -8.11
C HIS A 89 -9.97 19.42 -8.73
N GLU A 90 -9.91 19.25 -10.06
CA GLU A 90 -8.73 19.57 -10.83
C GLU A 90 -8.24 20.95 -10.36
N GLY A 91 -7.15 20.96 -9.59
CA GLY A 91 -6.55 22.19 -9.07
C GLY A 91 -6.40 22.32 -7.55
N ARG A 92 -6.98 21.44 -6.70
CA ARG A 92 -6.64 21.43 -5.27
C ARG A 92 -5.65 20.29 -4.99
N MET A 93 -4.36 20.62 -4.83
CA MET A 93 -3.36 19.66 -4.34
C MET A 93 -3.75 19.27 -2.91
N ASP A 94 -4.40 18.12 -2.74
CA ASP A 94 -4.67 17.54 -1.43
C ASP A 94 -3.36 17.42 -0.63
N ALA A 95 -3.41 17.79 0.65
CA ALA A 95 -2.27 17.69 1.54
C ALA A 95 -1.74 16.23 1.59
N PRO A 96 -0.41 16.03 1.65
CA PRO A 96 0.16 14.68 1.71
C PRO A 96 -0.35 13.90 2.91
N GLN A 97 -0.82 12.68 2.69
CA GLN A 97 -1.29 11.79 3.76
C GLN A 97 -0.17 10.89 4.28
N GLU A 98 0.75 10.50 3.41
CA GLU A 98 1.87 9.62 3.73
C GLU A 98 3.12 10.05 2.95
N ALA A 99 4.27 9.97 3.61
CA ALA A 99 5.58 10.06 3.00
C ALA A 99 6.36 8.78 3.31
N ILE A 100 6.86 8.13 2.26
CA ILE A 100 7.60 6.88 2.32
C ILE A 100 9.01 7.14 1.78
N VAL A 101 10.03 6.84 2.59
CA VAL A 101 11.40 6.73 2.07
C VAL A 101 11.78 5.25 2.01
N ILE A 102 12.27 4.83 0.86
CA ILE A 102 12.63 3.44 0.61
C ILE A 102 14.15 3.35 0.65
N CYS A 103 14.64 2.59 1.62
CA CYS A 103 16.06 2.34 1.83
C CYS A 103 16.44 1.06 1.08
N PHE A 104 17.28 1.21 0.07
CA PHE A 104 17.70 0.12 -0.80
C PHE A 104 19.16 -0.24 -0.54
N ASP A 105 19.39 -1.49 -0.14
CA ASP A 105 20.72 -2.04 0.09
C ASP A 105 21.40 -2.36 -1.24
N LEU A 106 22.58 -1.78 -1.45
CA LEU A 106 23.46 -2.01 -2.59
C LEU A 106 24.81 -2.60 -2.16
N SER A 107 24.90 -3.24 -1.01
CA SER A 107 26.12 -3.92 -0.56
C SER A 107 26.52 -5.10 -1.46
N TRP A 108 27.76 -5.59 -1.35
CA TRP A 108 28.21 -6.74 -2.15
C TRP A 108 27.40 -8.02 -1.93
N SER A 109 26.92 -8.28 -0.71
CA SER A 109 26.12 -9.47 -0.39
C SER A 109 24.78 -9.49 -1.12
N MET A 110 24.28 -8.33 -1.55
CA MET A 110 23.09 -8.22 -2.40
C MET A 110 23.32 -8.76 -3.82
N ASN A 111 24.57 -8.93 -4.26
CA ASN A 111 24.90 -9.56 -5.54
C ASN A 111 24.94 -11.09 -5.48
N GLU A 112 24.81 -11.65 -4.28
CA GLU A 112 24.76 -13.10 -4.11
C GLU A 112 23.37 -13.63 -4.49
N ALA A 113 23.30 -14.94 -4.75
CA ALA A 113 22.02 -15.63 -4.84
C ALA A 113 21.27 -15.54 -3.51
N LEU A 114 19.96 -15.84 -3.53
CA LEU A 114 19.04 -15.77 -2.39
C LEU A 114 19.40 -16.66 -1.18
N GLY A 115 20.52 -17.40 -1.23
CA GLY A 115 21.08 -18.12 -0.11
C GLY A 115 20.35 -19.41 0.25
N SER A 116 20.87 -20.10 1.26
CA SER A 116 20.35 -21.40 1.74
C SER A 116 19.03 -21.29 2.52
N ALA A 117 18.67 -20.09 2.99
CA ALA A 117 17.41 -19.83 3.67
C ALA A 117 16.20 -19.81 2.69
N TRP A 118 16.47 -19.79 1.38
CA TRP A 118 15.46 -19.72 0.34
C TRP A 118 15.06 -21.12 -0.14
N VAL A 119 13.76 -21.40 -0.13
CA VAL A 119 13.19 -22.68 -0.56
C VAL A 119 12.75 -22.56 -2.03
N GLY A 120 13.31 -23.41 -2.89
CA GLY A 120 12.99 -23.47 -4.32
C GLY A 120 14.17 -23.94 -5.16
N SER A 121 13.97 -24.09 -6.47
CA SER A 121 15.06 -24.41 -7.41
C SER A 121 16.17 -23.36 -7.32
N PRO A 122 17.46 -23.74 -7.49
CA PRO A 122 18.58 -22.80 -7.48
C PRO A 122 18.29 -21.65 -8.45
N ASN A 123 18.06 -20.47 -7.91
CA ASN A 123 17.76 -19.29 -8.71
C ASN A 123 19.10 -18.60 -9.02
N SER A 124 19.36 -18.33 -10.29
CA SER A 124 20.53 -17.54 -10.71
C SER A 124 20.35 -16.04 -10.45
N LEU A 125 19.15 -15.61 -10.04
CA LEU A 125 18.87 -14.22 -9.72
C LEU A 125 19.48 -13.84 -8.37
N THR A 126 20.05 -12.64 -8.34
CA THR A 126 20.65 -12.06 -7.14
C THR A 126 19.59 -11.45 -6.22
N LYS A 127 19.90 -11.31 -4.92
CA LYS A 127 19.02 -10.62 -3.96
C LYS A 127 18.64 -9.23 -4.48
N LEU A 128 19.60 -8.47 -5.02
CA LEU A 128 19.37 -7.16 -5.65
C LEU A 128 18.35 -7.24 -6.79
N THR A 129 18.44 -8.24 -7.65
CA THR A 129 17.56 -8.37 -8.81
C THR A 129 16.12 -8.64 -8.38
N GLU A 130 15.91 -9.50 -7.39
CA GLU A 130 14.58 -9.75 -6.81
C GLU A 130 14.04 -8.49 -6.12
N SER A 131 14.86 -7.81 -5.30
CA SER A 131 14.48 -6.54 -4.65
C SER A 131 14.03 -5.49 -5.66
N LYS A 132 14.73 -5.37 -6.80
CA LYS A 132 14.35 -4.43 -7.87
C LYS A 132 13.00 -4.79 -8.47
N GLN A 133 12.79 -6.06 -8.83
CA GLN A 133 11.55 -6.52 -9.46
C GLN A 133 10.33 -6.34 -8.55
N VAL A 134 10.46 -6.71 -7.28
CA VAL A 134 9.31 -6.60 -6.36
C VAL A 134 9.01 -5.15 -6.01
N PHE A 135 10.03 -4.32 -5.89
CA PHE A 135 9.82 -2.90 -5.65
C PHE A 135 9.19 -2.20 -6.86
N GLU A 136 9.63 -2.51 -8.07
CA GLU A 136 9.02 -2.02 -9.31
C GLU A 136 7.52 -2.35 -9.36
N ASN A 137 7.17 -3.62 -9.11
CA ASN A 137 5.78 -4.07 -9.08
C ASN A 137 4.96 -3.34 -8.01
N SER A 138 5.57 -3.03 -6.87
CA SER A 138 4.91 -2.30 -5.78
C SER A 138 4.59 -0.86 -6.17
N LEU A 139 5.55 -0.17 -6.80
CA LEU A 139 5.34 1.19 -7.29
C LEU A 139 4.28 1.24 -8.40
N GLY A 140 4.32 0.28 -9.34
CA GLY A 140 3.29 0.15 -10.38
C GLY A 140 1.89 -0.02 -9.78
N ARG A 141 1.77 -0.77 -8.68
CA ARG A 141 0.51 -0.93 -7.94
C ARG A 141 0.10 0.34 -7.19
N MET A 142 1.04 1.02 -6.53
CA MET A 142 0.74 2.29 -5.84
C MET A 142 0.21 3.35 -6.82
N VAL A 143 0.78 3.41 -8.03
CA VAL A 143 0.29 4.26 -9.12
C VAL A 143 -1.08 3.79 -9.62
N GLY A 144 -1.26 2.48 -9.80
CA GLY A 144 -2.50 1.88 -10.28
C GLY A 144 -3.69 2.11 -9.35
N TYR A 145 -3.47 2.05 -8.03
CA TYR A 145 -4.48 2.32 -7.00
C TYR A 145 -4.73 3.80 -6.75
N GLN A 146 -4.12 4.70 -7.53
CA GLN A 146 -4.25 6.14 -7.38
C GLN A 146 -3.95 6.61 -5.96
N PHE A 147 -2.85 6.13 -5.35
CA PHE A 147 -2.33 6.69 -4.10
C PHE A 147 -1.70 8.07 -4.35
N LEU A 148 -2.48 8.98 -4.92
CA LEU A 148 -2.09 10.32 -5.34
C LEU A 148 -1.62 11.15 -4.15
N LYS A 149 -1.95 10.77 -2.91
CA LYS A 149 -1.62 11.46 -1.66
C LYS A 149 -0.33 10.96 -0.99
N THR A 150 0.37 10.00 -1.60
CA THR A 150 1.61 9.41 -1.09
C THR A 150 2.84 10.01 -1.79
N PHE A 151 3.84 10.39 -1.00
CA PHE A 151 5.13 10.86 -1.49
C PHE A 151 6.17 9.75 -1.31
N ILE A 152 7.01 9.53 -2.32
CA ILE A 152 7.99 8.46 -2.33
C ILE A 152 9.37 9.05 -2.63
N GLY A 153 10.31 8.76 -1.74
CA GLY A 153 11.74 9.01 -1.90
C GLY A 153 12.52 7.70 -1.86
N VAL A 154 13.74 7.71 -2.39
CA VAL A 154 14.62 6.53 -2.41
C VAL A 154 16.00 6.93 -1.92
N VAL A 155 16.47 6.23 -0.89
CA VAL A 155 17.83 6.28 -0.36
C VAL A 155 18.49 4.95 -0.66
N THR A 156 19.71 4.98 -1.19
CA THR A 156 20.54 3.79 -1.33
C THR A 156 21.66 3.83 -0.31
N PHE A 157 22.08 2.66 0.16
CA PHE A 157 23.23 2.54 1.05
C PHE A 157 24.09 1.34 0.67
N SER A 158 25.39 1.50 0.90
CA SER A 158 26.37 0.43 0.88
C SER A 158 27.50 0.78 1.86
N SER A 159 28.55 1.45 1.40
CA SER A 159 29.61 2.03 2.24
C SER A 159 29.32 3.49 2.60
N ARG A 160 30.01 4.02 3.62
CA ARG A 160 29.80 5.37 4.17
C ARG A 160 29.73 6.49 3.13
N ASP A 161 30.63 6.46 2.16
CA ASP A 161 30.75 7.44 1.08
C ASP A 161 29.69 7.27 -0.03
N LYS A 162 28.88 6.21 0.05
CA LYS A 162 27.90 5.80 -0.95
C LYS A 162 26.48 5.68 -0.41
N ILE A 163 26.24 6.23 0.77
CA ILE A 163 24.88 6.50 1.25
C ILE A 163 24.39 7.75 0.53
N GLY A 164 23.27 7.65 -0.18
CA GLY A 164 22.80 8.74 -1.03
C GLY A 164 21.32 8.71 -1.33
N VAL A 165 20.76 9.89 -1.55
CA VAL A 165 19.37 10.07 -1.97
C VAL A 165 19.35 10.03 -3.49
N VAL A 166 18.80 8.96 -4.05
CA VAL A 166 18.69 8.80 -5.52
C VAL A 166 17.40 9.42 -6.03
N ARG A 167 16.39 9.53 -5.17
CA ARG A 167 15.12 10.20 -5.46
C ARG A 167 14.65 10.98 -4.24
N GLU A 168 14.47 12.27 -4.41
CA GLU A 168 13.82 13.12 -3.40
C GLU A 168 12.32 12.80 -3.28
N LEU A 169 11.77 13.06 -2.09
CA LEU A 169 10.35 12.84 -1.80
C LEU A 169 9.47 13.62 -2.78
N SER A 170 8.76 12.87 -3.62
CA SER A 170 7.91 13.41 -4.68
C SER A 170 6.68 12.51 -4.86
N ARG A 171 5.59 13.06 -5.41
CA ARG A 171 4.44 12.22 -5.78
C ARG A 171 4.87 11.28 -6.89
N ILE A 172 4.46 10.02 -6.77
CA ILE A 172 4.64 9.08 -7.85
C ILE A 172 3.60 9.34 -8.93
N ASN A 173 4.03 9.43 -10.18
CA ASN A 173 3.17 9.56 -11.35
C ASN A 173 3.43 8.42 -12.34
N ARG A 174 2.56 8.25 -13.34
CA ARG A 174 2.69 7.17 -14.35
C ARG A 174 3.97 7.24 -15.19
N GLN A 175 4.66 8.38 -15.20
CA GLN A 175 5.91 8.59 -15.94
C GLN A 175 7.15 8.27 -15.08
N ASP A 176 6.97 8.08 -13.76
CA ASP A 176 8.01 7.65 -12.85
C ASP A 176 8.34 6.17 -13.05
N SER A 177 9.25 5.88 -13.98
CA SER A 177 9.78 4.54 -14.15
C SER A 177 10.84 4.25 -13.11
N PHE A 178 10.49 3.42 -12.12
CA PHE A 178 11.48 2.87 -11.20
C PHE A 178 12.54 2.06 -11.93
N GLN A 179 12.22 1.44 -13.08
CA GLN A 179 13.21 0.75 -13.90
C GLN A 179 14.35 1.68 -14.29
N GLU A 180 14.04 2.90 -14.72
CA GLU A 180 15.08 3.87 -15.10
C GLU A 180 15.94 4.27 -13.89
N LEU A 181 15.32 4.47 -12.72
CA LEU A 181 16.05 4.73 -11.47
C LEU A 181 16.97 3.57 -11.09
N ALA A 182 16.46 2.34 -11.17
CA ALA A 182 17.13 1.12 -10.72
C ALA A 182 18.17 0.58 -11.71
N LYS A 183 18.19 1.06 -12.96
CA LYS A 183 19.23 0.69 -13.95
C LYS A 183 20.64 1.04 -13.44
N GLY A 184 20.78 2.14 -12.70
CA GLY A 184 22.06 2.57 -12.12
C GLY A 184 22.43 1.88 -10.80
N PHE A 185 21.58 1.01 -10.26
CA PHE A 185 21.86 0.34 -8.99
C PHE A 185 22.81 -0.83 -9.21
N GLU A 186 24.02 -0.71 -8.67
CA GLU A 186 25.06 -1.73 -8.73
C GLU A 186 25.55 -2.07 -7.33
N CYS A 187 25.70 -3.36 -7.04
CA CYS A 187 26.23 -3.81 -5.76
C CYS A 187 27.69 -3.38 -5.59
N ASN A 188 28.00 -2.79 -4.45
CA ASN A 188 29.33 -2.31 -4.14
C ASN A 188 29.51 -2.20 -2.62
N GLY A 189 30.75 -2.26 -2.15
CA GLY A 189 31.08 -1.89 -0.77
C GLY A 189 30.46 -2.78 0.32
N MET A 190 30.47 -2.21 1.51
CA MET A 190 30.00 -2.80 2.77
C MET A 190 28.50 -2.51 2.97
N THR A 191 27.98 -2.69 4.20
CA THR A 191 26.59 -2.47 4.55
C THR A 191 26.47 -1.51 5.73
N GLU A 192 26.14 -0.26 5.41
CA GLU A 192 25.90 0.87 6.33
C GLU A 192 24.38 1.07 6.50
N LEU A 193 23.73 0.02 6.98
CA LEU A 193 22.27 -0.08 7.07
C LEU A 193 21.68 1.02 7.95
N TYR A 194 22.23 1.21 9.14
CA TYR A 194 21.67 2.13 10.14
C TYR A 194 21.92 3.59 9.78
N ASP A 195 23.05 3.89 9.15
CA ASP A 195 23.34 5.23 8.62
C ASP A 195 22.45 5.55 7.41
N GLY A 196 22.14 4.57 6.56
CA GLY A 196 21.12 4.69 5.49
C GLY A 196 19.71 4.97 6.03
N ILE A 197 19.30 4.27 7.09
CA ILE A 197 18.02 4.52 7.77
C ILE A 197 17.99 5.93 8.39
N ARG A 198 19.10 6.38 8.98
CA ARG A 198 19.21 7.72 9.56
C ARG A 198 19.04 8.81 8.49
N MET A 199 19.66 8.64 7.31
CA MET A 199 19.48 9.56 6.18
C MET A 199 18.02 9.62 5.73
N ALA A 200 17.33 8.47 5.64
CA ALA A 200 15.91 8.43 5.31
C ALA A 200 15.03 9.13 6.36
N LYS A 201 15.33 8.95 7.65
CA LYS A 201 14.69 9.68 8.74
C LYS A 201 14.87 11.19 8.59
N ASP A 202 16.08 11.66 8.31
CA ASP A 202 16.34 13.10 8.15
C ASP A 202 15.51 13.70 7.02
N LYS A 203 15.37 12.98 5.89
CA LYS A 203 14.49 13.38 4.77
C LYS A 203 13.00 13.42 5.13
N LEU A 204 12.53 12.45 5.91
CA LEU A 204 11.14 12.43 6.37
C LEU A 204 10.85 13.53 7.39
N VAL A 205 11.79 13.85 8.27
CA VAL A 205 11.67 14.96 9.23
C VAL A 205 11.62 16.30 8.51
N GLU A 206 12.50 16.52 7.53
CA GLU A 206 12.47 17.69 6.65
C GLU A 206 11.11 17.83 5.95
N PHE A 207 10.58 16.72 5.41
CA PHE A 207 9.26 16.70 4.77
C PHE A 207 8.12 17.03 5.75
N LYS A 208 8.17 16.49 6.97
CA LYS A 208 7.12 16.68 7.99
C LYS A 208 7.06 18.11 8.52
N ALA A 209 8.19 18.84 8.53
CA ALA A 209 8.20 20.26 8.88
C ALA A 209 7.23 21.08 8.01
N ASN A 210 7.11 20.72 6.73
CA ASN A 210 6.18 21.35 5.78
C ASN A 210 4.83 20.63 5.69
N ASN A 211 4.73 19.40 6.18
CA ASN A 211 3.54 18.56 6.10
C ASN A 211 3.23 17.88 7.45
N PRO A 212 2.79 18.63 8.48
CA PRO A 212 2.70 18.13 9.86
C PRO A 212 1.74 16.94 10.05
N GLN A 213 0.74 16.81 9.17
CA GLN A 213 -0.26 15.74 9.23
C GLN A 213 0.16 14.47 8.47
N ALA A 214 1.28 14.51 7.74
CA ALA A 214 1.73 13.34 6.99
C ALA A 214 2.22 12.24 7.94
N LYS A 215 1.78 11.02 7.66
CA LYS A 215 2.38 9.81 8.25
C LYS A 215 3.74 9.58 7.63
N LEU A 216 4.74 9.24 8.44
CA LEU A 216 6.10 9.01 7.99
C LEU A 216 6.42 7.53 8.06
N ARG A 217 7.02 7.01 7.00
CA ARG A 217 7.32 5.60 6.88
C ARG A 217 8.64 5.36 6.17
N ILE A 218 9.41 4.41 6.68
CA ILE A 218 10.60 3.88 6.05
C ILE A 218 10.32 2.43 5.65
N ILE A 219 10.67 2.05 4.43
CA ILE A 219 10.68 0.65 3.99
C ILE A 219 12.12 0.28 3.67
N VAL A 220 12.66 -0.70 4.39
CA VAL A 220 14.05 -1.16 4.20
C VAL A 220 14.06 -2.47 3.43
N LEU A 221 14.76 -2.48 2.29
CA LEU A 221 15.02 -3.66 1.46
C LEU A 221 16.51 -4.03 1.57
N THR A 222 16.81 -5.12 2.25
CA THR A 222 18.19 -5.51 2.61
C THR A 222 18.30 -7.02 2.80
N ASP A 223 19.50 -7.56 2.90
CA ASP A 223 19.75 -8.89 3.46
C ASP A 223 20.10 -8.85 4.96
N GLY A 224 19.92 -7.70 5.62
CA GLY A 224 19.86 -7.58 7.08
C GLY A 224 21.21 -7.66 7.79
N GLU A 225 22.32 -7.73 7.05
CA GLU A 225 23.64 -7.59 7.63
C GLU A 225 24.00 -6.11 7.76
N ASP A 226 24.59 -5.72 8.89
CA ASP A 226 25.24 -4.43 9.06
C ASP A 226 26.67 -4.70 9.53
N ASN A 227 27.65 -4.07 8.88
CA ASN A 227 29.07 -4.36 9.13
C ASN A 227 29.95 -3.11 9.24
N ASP A 228 29.44 -1.92 8.92
CA ASP A 228 30.25 -0.68 8.93
C ASP A 228 29.50 0.56 9.47
N SER A 229 28.21 0.46 9.84
CA SER A 229 27.45 1.60 10.36
C SER A 229 28.10 2.23 11.59
N THR A 230 28.16 3.57 11.59
CA THR A 230 28.51 4.33 12.79
C THR A 230 27.33 4.41 13.76
N SER A 231 26.11 4.50 13.24
CA SER A 231 24.89 4.51 14.04
C SER A 231 24.58 3.13 14.60
N LYS A 232 24.24 3.08 15.88
CA LYS A 232 23.81 1.85 16.55
C LYS A 232 22.31 1.62 16.36
N PRO A 233 21.84 0.36 16.25
CA PRO A 233 20.42 0.04 16.07
C PRO A 233 19.53 0.60 17.18
N ALA A 234 19.96 0.52 18.44
CA ALA A 234 19.24 1.07 19.59
C ALA A 234 19.03 2.60 19.49
N GLN A 235 20.04 3.30 18.98
CA GLN A 235 19.98 4.75 18.80
C GLN A 235 19.03 5.09 17.66
N VAL A 236 19.18 4.44 16.50
CA VAL A 236 18.28 4.64 15.35
C VAL A 236 16.84 4.36 15.74
N CYS A 237 16.58 3.27 16.46
CA CYS A 237 15.24 2.94 16.95
C CYS A 237 14.62 4.07 17.76
N ARG A 238 15.39 4.67 18.68
CA ARG A 238 14.90 5.78 19.52
C ARG A 238 14.65 7.03 18.68
N GLU A 239 15.55 7.36 17.76
CA GLU A 239 15.38 8.50 16.85
C GLU A 239 14.12 8.34 15.98
N LEU A 240 13.83 7.13 15.46
CA LEU A 240 12.60 6.88 14.70
C LEU A 240 11.34 6.92 15.58
N TYR A 241 11.42 6.35 16.79
CA TYR A 241 10.31 6.35 17.75
C TYR A 241 9.88 7.77 18.11
N ASP A 242 10.86 8.63 18.44
CA ASP A 242 10.65 10.02 18.84
C ASP A 242 10.11 10.87 17.68
N ALA A 243 10.53 10.58 16.44
CA ALA A 243 10.06 11.25 15.23
C ALA A 243 8.72 10.71 14.70
N GLU A 244 8.12 9.73 15.37
CA GLU A 244 6.89 9.05 14.94
C GLU A 244 6.96 8.44 13.54
N ILE A 245 8.12 7.86 13.20
CA ILE A 245 8.38 7.21 11.91
C ILE A 245 8.20 5.70 12.07
N VAL A 246 7.36 5.12 11.21
CA VAL A 246 7.14 3.67 11.13
C VAL A 246 8.23 3.05 10.25
N LEU A 247 8.90 1.98 10.71
CA LEU A 247 9.87 1.25 9.90
C LEU A 247 9.40 -0.15 9.57
N ASP A 248 9.18 -0.40 8.28
CA ASP A 248 9.01 -1.74 7.77
C ASP A 248 10.34 -2.33 7.29
N SER A 249 10.60 -3.58 7.66
CA SER A 249 11.79 -4.32 7.25
C SER A 249 11.42 -5.48 6.34
N VAL A 250 12.09 -5.59 5.19
CA VAL A 250 11.98 -6.73 4.28
C VAL A 250 13.39 -7.31 4.09
N ILE A 251 13.61 -8.49 4.67
CA ILE A 251 14.92 -9.13 4.74
C ILE A 251 14.97 -10.27 3.74
N ILE A 252 15.83 -10.15 2.74
CA ILE A 252 15.84 -11.02 1.55
C ILE A 252 17.08 -11.92 1.59
N GLY A 253 16.85 -13.24 1.59
CA GLY A 253 17.92 -14.23 1.42
C GLY A 253 18.90 -14.35 2.58
N SER A 254 18.54 -13.87 3.77
CA SER A 254 19.38 -13.91 4.97
C SER A 254 18.60 -14.34 6.20
N SER A 255 19.34 -14.84 7.20
CA SER A 255 18.79 -15.21 8.49
C SER A 255 18.86 -14.11 9.55
N ARG A 256 19.67 -13.06 9.32
CA ARG A 256 19.92 -11.98 10.29
C ARG A 256 18.76 -10.99 10.30
N THR A 257 17.93 -11.09 11.33
CA THR A 257 16.70 -10.27 11.43
C THR A 257 16.55 -9.50 12.72
N ASP A 258 17.30 -9.87 13.76
CA ASP A 258 16.97 -9.50 15.14
C ASP A 258 16.88 -8.00 15.37
N GLU A 259 17.90 -7.23 15.00
CA GLU A 259 17.93 -5.80 15.28
C GLU A 259 16.88 -5.04 14.44
N LEU A 260 16.73 -5.32 13.14
CA LEU A 260 15.70 -4.71 12.31
C LEU A 260 14.28 -5.06 12.79
N PHE A 261 14.04 -6.30 13.20
CA PHE A 261 12.74 -6.72 13.71
C PHE A 261 12.43 -6.09 15.06
N LYS A 262 13.44 -5.82 15.90
CA LYS A 262 13.25 -4.97 17.10
C LYS A 262 12.86 -3.55 16.70
N ILE A 263 13.52 -2.94 15.71
CA ILE A 263 13.16 -1.58 15.25
C ILE A 263 11.72 -1.55 14.72
N SER A 264 11.34 -2.49 13.85
CA SER A 264 9.97 -2.61 13.34
C SER A 264 8.95 -2.78 14.46
N LYS A 265 9.24 -3.62 15.47
CA LYS A 265 8.38 -3.77 16.67
C LYS A 265 8.18 -2.44 17.40
N HIS A 266 9.26 -1.74 17.71
CA HIS A 266 9.21 -0.52 18.51
C HIS A 266 8.54 0.64 17.76
N THR A 267 8.73 0.71 16.44
CA THR A 267 8.13 1.73 15.57
C THR A 267 6.72 1.38 15.07
N GLY A 268 6.21 0.18 15.39
CA GLY A 268 4.89 -0.28 14.94
C GLY A 268 4.83 -0.67 13.45
N GLY A 269 5.99 -0.97 12.86
CA GLY A 269 6.11 -1.42 11.47
C GLY A 269 6.03 -2.93 11.31
N TYR A 270 5.98 -3.34 10.04
CA TYR A 270 5.99 -4.73 9.61
C TYR A 270 7.41 -5.25 9.41
N ALA A 271 7.56 -6.56 9.56
CA ALA A 271 8.80 -7.29 9.55
C ALA A 271 8.58 -8.54 8.68
N PHE A 272 9.24 -8.58 7.53
CA PHE A 272 9.11 -9.67 6.56
C PHE A 272 10.46 -10.34 6.35
N LYS A 273 10.44 -11.67 6.36
CA LYS A 273 11.59 -12.52 6.03
C LYS A 273 11.14 -13.62 5.08
N PRO A 274 10.80 -13.26 3.83
CA PRO A 274 10.31 -14.23 2.87
C PRO A 274 11.36 -15.30 2.61
N SER A 275 10.94 -16.56 2.71
CA SER A 275 11.74 -17.75 2.40
C SER A 275 11.55 -18.26 0.97
N THR A 276 10.61 -17.68 0.22
CA THR A 276 10.32 -18.06 -1.17
C THR A 276 9.99 -16.84 -2.00
N ARG A 277 10.14 -16.98 -3.33
CA ARG A 277 9.83 -15.89 -4.27
C ARG A 277 8.35 -15.55 -4.24
N LEU A 278 7.51 -16.58 -4.11
CA LEU A 278 6.07 -16.44 -3.98
C LEU A 278 5.72 -15.62 -2.74
N LEU A 279 6.32 -15.91 -1.58
CA LEU A 279 6.09 -15.18 -0.34
C LEU A 279 6.58 -13.72 -0.43
N LEU A 280 7.74 -13.50 -1.06
CA LEU A 280 8.25 -12.16 -1.33
C LEU A 280 7.25 -11.38 -2.19
N PHE A 281 6.84 -11.90 -3.34
CA PHE A 281 5.85 -11.25 -4.19
C PHE A 281 4.56 -10.96 -3.42
N GLN A 282 4.03 -11.95 -2.69
CA GLN A 282 2.78 -11.82 -1.96
C GLN A 282 2.80 -10.69 -0.93
N THR A 283 3.94 -10.51 -0.24
CA THR A 283 4.15 -9.40 0.71
C THR A 283 3.85 -8.04 0.05
N PHE A 284 4.34 -7.83 -1.17
CA PHE A 284 4.16 -6.60 -1.93
C PHE A 284 2.77 -6.49 -2.62
N LEU A 285 1.95 -7.53 -2.57
CA LEU A 285 0.55 -7.46 -3.02
C LEU A 285 -0.40 -7.02 -1.91
N LEU A 286 0.06 -6.99 -0.66
CA LEU A 286 -0.78 -6.63 0.47
C LEU A 286 -1.14 -5.14 0.44
N GLU A 287 -2.42 -4.83 0.45
CA GLU A 287 -2.92 -3.47 0.69
C GLU A 287 -2.30 -2.81 1.93
N PRO A 288 -2.21 -3.45 3.12
CA PRO A 288 -1.56 -2.84 4.29
C PRO A 288 -0.05 -2.67 4.14
N PHE A 289 0.58 -3.32 3.17
CA PHE A 289 1.95 -3.00 2.78
C PHE A 289 1.98 -1.77 1.87
N LEU A 290 1.07 -1.64 0.90
CA LEU A 290 1.10 -0.53 -0.04
C LEU A 290 0.60 0.80 0.54
N ASP A 291 -0.36 0.76 1.47
CA ASP A 291 -0.97 1.94 2.07
C ASP A 291 -1.12 1.76 3.59
N ILE A 292 -0.44 2.61 4.35
CA ILE A 292 -0.48 2.60 5.82
C ILE A 292 -1.88 2.94 6.36
N SER A 293 -2.74 3.59 5.57
CA SER A 293 -4.12 3.93 5.97
C SER A 293 -5.01 2.68 6.11
N THR A 294 -4.64 1.59 5.45
CA THR A 294 -5.36 0.31 5.53
C THR A 294 -4.90 -0.57 6.69
N ARG A 295 -3.87 -0.15 7.45
CA ARG A 295 -3.43 -0.82 8.68
C ARG A 295 -4.36 -0.48 9.86
N PRO A 296 -4.47 -1.38 10.86
CA PRO A 296 -4.98 -1.00 12.17
C PRO A 296 -4.21 0.19 12.76
N ASP A 297 -4.67 0.70 13.89
CA ASP A 297 -3.93 1.74 14.59
C ASP A 297 -2.53 1.25 14.94
N ILE A 298 -1.54 2.11 14.70
CA ILE A 298 -0.13 1.75 14.83
C ILE A 298 0.22 1.66 16.32
N GLU A 299 0.45 0.44 16.78
CA GLU A 299 0.90 0.17 18.14
C GLU A 299 2.43 0.24 18.22
N ARG A 300 2.94 1.31 18.83
CA ARG A 300 4.37 1.50 19.10
C ARG A 300 4.72 0.96 20.49
N VAL A 301 5.85 0.26 20.60
CA VAL A 301 6.36 -0.26 21.89
C VAL A 301 7.45 0.68 22.40
N PRO A 302 7.33 1.25 23.62
CA PRO A 302 8.37 2.11 24.18
C PRO A 302 9.76 1.47 24.22
N VAL A 303 10.80 2.25 23.92
CA VAL A 303 12.20 1.81 23.89
C VAL A 303 12.84 1.96 25.27
N THR A 304 12.46 1.11 26.22
CA THR A 304 12.95 1.16 27.62
C THR A 304 14.23 0.35 27.84
N ASP A 305 14.28 -0.90 27.36
CA ASP A 305 15.43 -1.80 27.49
C ASP A 305 15.72 -2.50 26.16
N TRP A 306 16.67 -1.95 25.39
CA TRP A 306 17.03 -2.49 24.08
C TRP A 306 17.69 -3.86 24.16
N SER A 307 18.59 -4.03 25.13
CA SER A 307 19.43 -5.23 25.26
C SER A 307 18.59 -6.47 25.52
N ASN A 308 17.51 -6.34 26.29
CA ASN A 308 16.59 -7.44 26.59
C ASN A 308 15.34 -7.46 25.68
N SER A 309 15.17 -6.48 24.79
CA SER A 309 14.04 -6.48 23.86
C SER A 309 14.19 -7.63 22.86
N THR A 310 13.18 -8.48 22.79
CA THR A 310 13.11 -9.54 21.79
C THR A 310 12.59 -9.00 20.45
N PRO A 311 13.14 -9.45 19.32
CA PRO A 311 12.57 -9.13 18.01
C PRO A 311 11.14 -9.63 17.90
N LYS A 312 10.29 -8.92 17.15
CA LYS A 312 8.97 -9.47 16.78
C LYS A 312 9.15 -10.66 15.82
N GLN A 313 8.14 -11.50 15.70
CA GLN A 313 8.09 -12.50 14.64
C GLN A 313 7.82 -11.84 13.29
N ALA A 314 8.19 -12.52 12.20
CA ALA A 314 7.82 -12.08 10.86
C ALA A 314 6.29 -12.02 10.74
N ASP A 315 5.76 -10.95 10.17
CA ASP A 315 4.32 -10.76 9.96
C ASP A 315 3.73 -11.71 8.91
N MET A 316 4.59 -12.34 8.10
CA MET A 316 4.25 -13.48 7.25
C MET A 316 5.37 -14.51 7.30
N GLN A 317 5.06 -15.73 7.75
CA GLN A 317 5.98 -16.88 7.65
C GLN A 317 5.64 -17.76 6.44
N THR A 318 4.37 -17.76 6.05
CA THR A 318 3.80 -18.49 4.92
C THR A 318 2.93 -17.57 4.06
N MET A 319 2.56 -18.04 2.86
CA MET A 319 1.62 -17.36 1.97
C MET A 319 0.19 -17.26 2.52
N TYR A 320 -0.12 -17.95 3.61
CA TYR A 320 -1.43 -17.95 4.25
C TYR A 320 -1.50 -17.07 5.50
N ASP A 321 -0.34 -16.55 5.92
CA ASP A 321 -0.28 -15.57 6.99
C ASP A 321 -0.53 -14.19 6.40
N PHE A 322 -1.36 -13.40 7.08
CA PHE A 322 -1.65 -12.04 6.67
C PHE A 322 -1.47 -11.12 7.88
N PRO A 323 -0.72 -10.00 7.74
CA PRO A 323 -0.68 -9.01 8.80
C PRO A 323 -2.08 -8.44 9.06
N PRO A 324 -2.34 -7.97 10.28
CA PRO A 324 -3.60 -7.31 10.61
C PRO A 324 -3.96 -6.21 9.61
N ARG A 325 -5.23 -6.17 9.21
CA ARG A 325 -5.80 -5.12 8.35
C ARG A 325 -6.84 -4.34 9.14
N ARG A 326 -6.97 -3.04 8.87
CA ARG A 326 -8.08 -2.25 9.35
C ARG A 326 -9.38 -2.87 8.84
N ARG A 327 -10.26 -3.20 9.77
CA ARG A 327 -11.62 -3.63 9.42
C ARG A 327 -12.32 -2.52 8.66
N ASP A 328 -12.98 -2.90 7.57
CA ASP A 328 -13.81 -1.94 6.87
C ASP A 328 -14.97 -1.55 7.79
N LYS A 329 -15.31 -0.26 7.85
CA LYS A 329 -16.48 0.20 8.62
C LYS A 329 -17.77 -0.49 8.16
N GLN A 330 -17.77 -1.01 6.93
CA GLN A 330 -18.88 -1.70 6.28
C GLN A 330 -18.70 -3.21 6.24
N GLU A 331 -17.69 -3.78 6.91
CA GLU A 331 -17.47 -5.24 6.97
C GLU A 331 -18.66 -5.98 7.62
N ALA A 332 -19.34 -5.33 8.57
CA ALA A 332 -20.62 -5.77 9.15
C ALA A 332 -21.84 -5.09 8.52
N GLY A 333 -21.64 -4.36 7.42
CA GLY A 333 -22.71 -3.63 6.74
C GLY A 333 -23.74 -4.59 6.16
N THR A 334 -25.01 -4.27 6.35
CA THR A 334 -26.11 -5.01 5.73
C THR A 334 -26.16 -4.72 4.23
N PHE A 335 -26.23 -5.76 3.41
CA PHE A 335 -26.63 -5.60 2.01
C PHE A 335 -28.01 -4.95 1.96
N ILE A 336 -28.15 -3.83 1.25
CA ILE A 336 -29.45 -3.23 0.99
C ILE A 336 -30.15 -4.12 -0.03
N SER A 337 -31.00 -5.02 0.44
CA SER A 337 -31.98 -5.68 -0.41
C SER A 337 -32.89 -4.62 -1.03
N LEU A 338 -32.93 -4.56 -2.37
CA LEU A 338 -33.73 -3.62 -3.14
C LEU A 338 -35.24 -3.96 -3.15
N SER A 339 -35.75 -4.65 -2.13
CA SER A 339 -37.19 -4.90 -2.00
C SER A 339 -37.83 -4.01 -0.95
N ALA A 340 -38.83 -3.24 -1.37
CA ALA A 340 -39.92 -2.80 -0.51
C ALA A 340 -40.95 -3.93 -0.35
#